data_AF-A0A0R1YDF0-F1
#
_entry.id   AF-A0A0R1YDF0-F1
#
_cell.length_a   1.000
_cell.length_b   1.000
_cell.length_c   1.000
_cell.angle_alpha   90.00
_cell.angle_beta   90.00
_cell.angle_gamma   90.00
#
_symmetry.space_group_name_H-M   'P 1'
#
loop_
_entity.id
_entity.type
_entity.pdbx_description
1 polymer ?
#
loop_
_entity_poly.entity_id
_entity_poly.type
_entity_poly.pdbx_seq_one_letter_code
_entity_poly.pdbx_strand_id
1 'polypeptide(L)' 'MTITIENGSIVLTPIKKNPTNIHELFKDWKDDGKRDHELDWGKSEGNELQW' A
#
# COMPACT_ATOMS: atom_id res chain seq x y z
N MET A 1 -5.47 12.89 6.72
CA MET A 1 -4.66 14.08 7.03
C MET A 1 -5.48 14.93 7.98
N THR A 2 -4.85 15.62 8.94
CA THR A 2 -5.51 16.65 9.74
C THR A 2 -4.93 18.01 9.39
N ILE A 3 -5.78 19.02 9.34
CA ILE A 3 -5.40 20.41 9.06
C ILE A 3 -5.71 21.20 10.33
N THR A 4 -4.69 21.84 10.90
CA THR A 4 -4.82 22.69 12.09
C THR A 4 -4.23 24.08 11.81
N ILE A 5 -4.70 25.09 12.54
CA ILE A 5 -4.05 26.41 12.55
C ILE A 5 -3.33 26.56 13.89
N GLU A 6 -2.02 26.74 13.84
CA GLU A 6 -1.16 26.94 15.00
C GLU A 6 -0.34 28.21 14.77
N ASN A 7 -0.44 29.17 15.69
CA ASN A 7 0.28 30.45 15.62
C ASN A 7 0.12 31.20 14.28
N GLY A 8 -1.08 31.17 13.70
CA GLY A 8 -1.38 31.81 12.41
C GLY A 8 -0.81 31.08 11.19
N SER A 9 -0.23 29.88 11.38
CA SER A 9 0.26 29.03 10.29
C SER A 9 -0.64 27.81 10.10
N ILE A 10 -0.77 27.34 8.87
CA ILE A 10 -1.45 26.08 8.55
C ILE A 10 -0.46 24.94 8.79
N VAL A 11 -0.83 23.99 9.66
CA VAL A 11 -0.08 22.77 9.93
C VAL A 11 -0.80 21.59 9.29
N LEU A 12 -0.06 20.83 8.47
CA LEU A 12 -0.55 19.62 7.82
C LEU A 12 0.06 18.41 8.52
N THR A 13 -0.77 17.60 9.17
CA THR A 13 -0.30 16.39 9.85
C THR A 13 -0.76 15.14 9.07
N PRO A 14 0.17 14.29 8.63
CA PRO A 14 -0.18 13.03 7.99
C PRO A 14 -0.85 12.09 9.00
N ILE A 15 -1.88 11.36 8.58
CA ILE A 15 -2.41 10.27 9.39
C ILE A 15 -1.47 9.08 9.21
N LYS A 16 -0.81 8.65 10.29
CA LYS A 16 -0.04 7.40 10.30
C LYS A 16 -1.00 6.24 10.55
N LYS A 17 -1.14 5.35 9.57
CA LYS A 17 -1.81 4.05 9.75
C LYS A 17 -0.72 3.01 10.00
N ASN A 18 -0.79 2.31 11.13
CA ASN A 18 0.09 1.20 11.48
C ASN A 18 -0.77 -0.08 11.57
N PRO A 19 -1.14 -0.70 10.44
CA PRO A 19 -1.96 -1.90 10.46
C PRO A 19 -1.21 -3.07 11.12
N THR A 20 -1.94 -3.89 11.88
CA THR A 20 -1.41 -5.07 12.58
C THR A 20 -1.61 -6.37 11.80
N ASN A 21 -2.47 -6.35 10.79
CA ASN A 21 -2.76 -7.50 9.93
C ASN A 21 -3.14 -7.05 8.51
N ILE A 22 -3.20 -8.03 7.60
CA ILE A 22 -3.45 -7.79 6.18
C ILE A 22 -4.86 -7.21 5.92
N HIS A 23 -5.87 -7.55 6.71
CA HIS A 23 -7.22 -7.02 6.54
C HIS A 23 -7.29 -5.53 6.88
N GLU A 24 -6.57 -5.08 7.91
CA GLU A 24 -6.46 -3.66 8.25
C GLU A 24 -5.77 -2.83 7.17
N LEU A 25 -4.80 -3.43 6.46
CA LEU A 25 -4.13 -2.79 5.33
C LEU A 25 -5.13 -2.49 4.19
N PHE A 26 -6.04 -3.43 3.92
CA PHE A 26 -6.98 -3.35 2.80
C PHE A 26 -8.39 -2.90 3.18
N LYS A 27 -8.66 -2.52 4.43
CA LYS A 27 -10.02 -2.21 4.91
C LYS A 27 -10.74 -1.09 4.14
N ASP A 28 -9.96 -0.13 3.61
CA ASP A 28 -10.47 1.02 2.86
C ASP A 28 -10.27 0.85 1.34
N TRP A 29 -9.73 -0.30 0.91
CA TRP A 29 -9.52 -0.59 -0.50
C TRP A 29 -10.86 -0.86 -1.17
N LYS A 30 -11.10 -0.13 -2.27
CA LYS A 30 -12.23 -0.36 -3.17
C LYS A 30 -11.68 -1.01 -4.42
N ASP A 31 -12.21 -2.18 -4.74
CA ASP A 31 -11.90 -2.86 -5.99
C ASP A 31 -12.34 -1.97 -7.16
N ASP A 32 -11.39 -1.61 -8.02
CA ASP A 32 -11.63 -0.83 -9.23
C ASP A 32 -11.91 -1.71 -10.46
N GLY A 33 -11.96 -3.03 -10.26
CA GLY A 33 -12.19 -4.03 -11.30
C GLY A 33 -11.01 -4.19 -12.26
N LYS A 34 -9.92 -3.43 -12.06
CA LYS A 34 -8.72 -3.56 -12.89
C LYS A 34 -7.90 -4.71 -12.36
N ARG A 35 -7.44 -5.54 -13.27
CA ARG A 35 -6.51 -6.62 -13.00
C ARG A 35 -5.32 -6.35 -13.87
N ASP A 36 -4.14 -6.38 -13.26
CA ASP A 36 -2.93 -6.47 -14.05
C ASP A 36 -2.83 -7.89 -14.60
N HIS A 37 -2.09 -8.04 -15.69
CA HIS A 37 -1.72 -9.37 -16.18
C HIS A 37 -0.59 -9.93 -15.32
N GLU A 38 -0.45 -11.26 -15.35
CA GLU A 38 0.69 -11.89 -14.69
C GLU A 38 1.99 -11.34 -15.27
N LEU A 39 2.83 -10.81 -14.39
CA LEU A 39 4.13 -10.29 -14.76
C LEU A 39 5.04 -11.45 -15.13
N ASP A 40 5.69 -11.37 -16.29
CA ASP A 40 6.81 -12.27 -16.60
C ASP A 40 7.98 -11.89 -15.68
N TRP A 41 8.17 -12.69 -14.62
CA TRP A 41 9.25 -12.53 -13.66
C TRP A 41 10.63 -12.90 -14.24
N GLY A 42 10.69 -13.33 -15.50
CA GLY A 42 11.90 -13.77 -16.17
C GLY A 42 12.19 -15.24 -15.90
N LYS A 43 13.41 -15.65 -16.28
CA LYS A 43 13.87 -17.02 -16.10
C LYS A 43 14.32 -17.21 -14.65
N SER A 44 14.09 -18.41 -14.12
CA SER A 44 14.67 -18.85 -12.85
C SER A 44 16.19 -18.66 -12.83
N GLU A 45 16.70 -17.98 -11.81
CA GLU A 45 18.14 -17.80 -11.58
C GLU A 45 18.53 -18.60 -10.34
N GLY A 46 19.25 -19.71 -10.53
CA GLY A 46 19.77 -20.55 -9.43
C GLY A 46 19.18 -21.97 -9.38
N ASN A 47 19.21 -22.58 -8.20
CA ASN A 47 18.80 -23.98 -7.97
C ASN A 47 17.32 -24.09 -7.60
N GLU A 48 16.44 -23.34 -8.28
CA GLU A 48 15.00 -23.46 -8.06
C GLU A 48 14.53 -24.86 -8.44
N LEU A 49 13.62 -25.44 -7.66
CA LEU A 49 13.02 -26.72 -7.99
C LEU A 49 12.21 -26.56 -9.28
N GLN A 50 12.47 -27.42 -10.27
CA GLN A 50 11.59 -27.51 -11.43
C GLN A 50 10.24 -28.08 -10.99
N TRP A 51 9.18 -27.38 -11.36
CA TRP A 51 7.79 -27.69 -11.09
C TRP A 51 7.18 -28.44 -12.27
#